data_AF-A0AA36JJF6-F1
#
_entry.id   AF-A0AA36JJF6-F1
#
_cell.length_a   1.000
_cell.length_b   1.000
_cell.length_c   1.000
_cell.angle_alpha   90.00
_cell.angle_beta   90.00
_cell.angle_gamma   90.00
#
_symmetry.space_group_name_H-M   'P 1'
#
loop_
_entity.id
_entity.type
_entity.pdbx_description
1 polymer ?
#
loop_
_entity_poly.entity_id
_entity_poly.type
_entity_poly.pdbx_seq_one_letter_code
_entity_poly.pdbx_strand_id
1 'polypeptide(L)'
;MPVELQELESLQGVDLDISPTEVLLKLPGASELRIPLPKPMHGEAKAKFSKKQRQLTITWPEPAEVEGVDCIDLLSQEIEHALKQCNVEKLQKLPQLSGGSILLDSFGISGEATATRAECQYKVSISFDWAALDAVGGQLATGGCFIADLTPHAVPQVAVEGDAGPPHAEAAKKWMRKEGALLIAAALDGPALCAALTAAASAAAKPLLKAEVNEWARSWLGTKLPQLSVRLFGGTAVVLSEPIVSGEVPCITLDCSWRASMPGKDVEGSLTATFDGTRPTVEASGPPGQVLTAFRQKGVEAVKDLLLRFGEELKRR
;
A
#
# COMPACT_ATOMS: atom_id res chain seq x y z
N MET A 1 4.06 11.36 -24.12
CA MET A 1 5.40 11.68 -24.67
C MET A 1 5.34 11.74 -26.20
N PRO A 2 5.76 12.87 -26.82
CA PRO A 2 5.94 12.95 -28.26
C PRO A 2 7.30 12.38 -28.71
N VAL A 3 7.30 11.65 -29.83
CA VAL A 3 8.50 11.14 -30.50
C VAL A 3 8.47 11.62 -31.95
N GLU A 4 9.51 12.33 -32.38
CA GLU A 4 9.65 12.74 -33.77
C GLU A 4 10.22 11.60 -34.61
N LEU A 5 9.56 11.29 -35.74
CA LEU A 5 9.93 10.22 -36.66
C LEU A 5 10.05 10.80 -38.07
N GLN A 6 11.10 11.59 -38.31
CA GLN A 6 11.25 12.41 -39.51
C GLN A 6 11.24 11.59 -40.82
N GLU A 7 11.67 10.34 -40.75
CA GLU A 7 11.78 9.41 -41.88
C GLU A 7 10.49 8.61 -42.18
N LEU A 8 9.47 8.69 -41.32
CA LEU A 8 8.23 7.93 -41.46
C LEU A 8 7.06 8.77 -41.96
N GLU A 9 6.52 8.38 -43.11
CA GLU A 9 5.30 8.97 -43.67
C GLU A 9 4.01 8.23 -43.25
N SER A 10 4.13 7.00 -42.75
CA SER A 10 3.04 6.12 -42.35
C SER A 10 3.53 5.07 -41.34
N LEU A 11 2.66 4.61 -40.44
CA LEU A 11 2.93 3.46 -39.57
C LEU A 11 2.63 2.10 -40.23
N GLN A 12 2.24 2.09 -41.51
CA GLN A 12 1.93 0.84 -42.20
C GLN A 12 3.19 -0.04 -42.29
N GLY A 13 3.14 -1.22 -41.66
CA GLY A 13 4.28 -2.15 -41.59
C GLY A 13 5.29 -1.84 -40.48
N VAL A 14 4.98 -0.91 -39.58
CA VAL A 14 5.76 -0.68 -38.35
C VAL A 14 5.13 -1.47 -37.21
N ASP A 15 5.90 -2.36 -36.57
CA ASP A 15 5.47 -2.96 -35.31
C ASP A 15 5.86 -2.04 -34.15
N LEU A 16 4.88 -1.69 -33.33
CA LEU A 16 5.06 -0.88 -32.14
C LEU A 16 4.88 -1.78 -30.91
N ASP A 17 5.96 -1.90 -30.14
CA ASP A 17 5.96 -2.58 -28.85
C ASP A 17 6.28 -1.55 -27.75
N ILE A 18 5.43 -1.49 -26.74
CA ILE A 18 5.56 -0.53 -25.63
C ILE A 18 5.78 -1.34 -24.37
N SER A 19 7.03 -1.34 -23.90
CA SER A 19 7.42 -1.96 -22.64
C SER A 19 7.33 -0.94 -21.49
N PRO A 20 7.44 -1.37 -20.23
CA PRO A 20 7.43 -0.47 -19.08
C PRO A 20 8.56 0.57 -19.08
N THR A 21 9.69 0.31 -19.71
CA THR A 21 10.89 1.16 -19.64
C THR A 21 11.30 1.76 -20.97
N GLU A 22 10.83 1.21 -22.09
CA GLU A 22 11.19 1.66 -23.43
C GLU A 22 10.08 1.39 -24.47
N VAL A 23 10.13 2.16 -25.55
CA VAL A 23 9.30 1.97 -26.74
C VAL A 23 10.18 1.40 -27.84
N LEU A 24 9.79 0.26 -28.37
CA LEU A 24 10.46 -0.42 -29.46
C LEU A 24 9.63 -0.27 -30.74
N LEU A 25 10.24 0.34 -31.76
CA LEU A 25 9.68 0.50 -33.10
C LEU A 25 10.47 -0.39 -34.06
N LYS A 26 9.81 -1.39 -34.66
CA LYS A 26 10.42 -2.22 -35.71
C LYS A 26 10.02 -1.66 -37.07
N LEU A 27 11.00 -1.10 -37.77
CA LEU A 27 10.79 -0.46 -39.07
C LEU A 27 10.85 -1.48 -40.22
N PRO A 28 10.13 -1.25 -41.33
CA PRO A 28 10.28 -2.05 -42.55
C PRO A 28 11.75 -2.01 -43.02
N GLY A 29 12.35 -3.19 -43.22
CA GLY A 29 13.79 -3.29 -43.54
C GLY A 29 14.70 -3.67 -42.37
N ALA A 30 14.13 -4.23 -41.29
CA ALA A 30 14.84 -4.84 -40.16
C ALA A 30 15.65 -3.87 -39.26
N SER A 31 15.34 -2.57 -39.29
CA SER A 31 15.91 -1.60 -38.37
C SER A 31 15.03 -1.47 -37.12
N GLU A 32 15.63 -1.57 -35.93
CA GLU A 32 14.93 -1.37 -34.66
C GLU A 32 15.31 -0.01 -34.06
N LEU A 33 14.30 0.77 -33.65
CA LEU A 33 14.49 2.01 -32.92
C LEU A 33 13.99 1.82 -31.49
N ARG A 34 14.88 2.02 -30.50
CA ARG A 34 14.58 1.95 -29.07
C ARG A 34 14.59 3.33 -28.46
N ILE A 35 13.50 3.67 -27.80
CA ILE A 35 13.30 4.99 -27.19
C ILE A 35 13.07 4.77 -25.70
N PRO A 36 14.04 5.11 -24.83
CA PRO A 36 13.86 4.98 -23.40
C PRO A 36 12.77 5.93 -22.92
N LEU A 37 11.90 5.43 -22.04
CA LEU A 37 10.88 6.25 -21.43
C LEU A 37 11.49 7.09 -20.30
N PRO A 38 11.07 8.35 -20.13
CA PRO A 38 11.57 9.21 -19.07
C PRO A 38 11.15 8.75 -17.67
N LYS A 39 10.06 7.97 -17.58
CA LYS A 39 9.57 7.33 -16.35
C LYS A 39 9.02 5.94 -16.69
N PRO A 40 9.17 4.94 -15.80
CA PRO A 40 8.54 3.66 -15.97
C PRO A 40 7.03 3.79 -16.11
N MET A 41 6.44 3.04 -17.03
CA MET A 41 5.01 3.04 -17.29
C MET A 41 4.30 1.92 -16.52
N HIS A 42 3.13 2.26 -15.97
CA HIS A 42 2.21 1.31 -15.35
C HIS A 42 0.86 1.37 -16.08
N GLY A 43 0.39 0.22 -16.57
CA GLY A 43 -0.90 0.10 -17.27
C GLY A 43 -0.82 0.14 -18.80
N GLU A 44 -1.99 0.12 -19.44
CA GLU A 44 -2.09 0.07 -20.90
C GLU A 44 -1.77 1.42 -21.54
N ALA A 45 -0.80 1.42 -22.45
CA ALA A 45 -0.42 2.58 -23.25
C ALA A 45 -1.32 2.72 -24.47
N LYS A 46 -1.65 3.97 -24.83
CA LYS A 46 -2.28 4.31 -26.11
C LYS A 46 -1.28 5.08 -26.95
N ALA A 47 -1.14 4.68 -28.21
CA ALA A 47 -0.29 5.36 -29.17
C ALA A 47 -1.12 5.98 -30.29
N LYS A 48 -0.76 7.20 -30.68
CA LYS A 48 -1.38 7.92 -31.78
C LYS A 48 -0.32 8.55 -32.66
N PHE A 49 -0.31 8.21 -33.94
CA PHE A 49 0.60 8.80 -34.91
C PHE A 49 -0.06 9.94 -35.71
N SER A 50 0.63 11.05 -35.83
CA SER A 50 0.22 12.23 -36.58
C SER A 50 1.02 12.33 -37.86
N LYS A 51 0.44 11.96 -39.01
CA LYS A 51 1.10 12.05 -40.32
C LYS A 51 1.52 13.48 -40.69
N LYS A 52 0.70 14.47 -40.29
CA LYS A 52 0.98 15.90 -40.56
C LYS A 52 2.22 16.40 -39.82
N GLN A 53 2.46 15.89 -38.61
CA GLN A 53 3.59 16.29 -37.76
C GLN A 53 4.75 15.29 -37.77
N ARG A 54 4.57 14.13 -38.43
CA ARG A 54 5.50 12.99 -38.39
C ARG A 54 5.91 12.64 -36.95
N GLN A 55 4.91 12.59 -36.07
CA GLN A 55 5.11 12.46 -34.63
C GLN A 55 4.25 11.32 -34.07
N LEU A 56 4.85 10.47 -33.25
CA LEU A 56 4.19 9.46 -32.45
C LEU A 56 3.95 10.00 -31.04
N THR A 57 2.69 10.14 -30.65
CA THR A 57 2.31 10.53 -29.29
C THR A 57 1.88 9.29 -28.54
N ILE A 58 2.60 8.98 -27.47
CA ILE A 58 2.26 7.89 -26.56
C ILE A 58 1.65 8.52 -25.32
N THR A 59 0.44 8.10 -25.00
CA THR A 59 -0.33 8.54 -23.85
C THR A 59 -0.60 7.32 -23.00
N TRP A 60 -0.26 7.40 -21.72
CA TRP A 60 -0.59 6.39 -20.75
C TRP A 60 -1.36 7.05 -19.62
N PRO A 61 -2.29 6.32 -18.96
CA PRO A 61 -2.86 6.82 -17.73
C PRO A 61 -1.70 7.08 -16.77
N GLU A 62 -1.60 8.31 -16.30
CA GLU A 62 -0.78 8.58 -15.13
C GLU A 62 -1.34 7.69 -14.02
N PRO A 63 -0.50 6.94 -13.28
CA PRO A 63 -1.00 6.16 -12.15
C PRO A 63 -1.83 7.13 -11.31
N ALA A 64 -3.12 6.82 -11.13
CA ALA A 64 -3.96 7.61 -10.24
C ALA A 64 -3.14 7.80 -8.97
N GLU A 65 -2.87 9.05 -8.59
CA GLU A 65 -2.05 9.36 -7.42
C GLU A 65 -2.65 8.54 -6.28
N VAL A 66 -1.97 7.45 -5.93
CA VAL A 66 -2.43 6.60 -4.85
C VAL A 66 -2.23 7.50 -3.64
N GLU A 67 -3.33 8.02 -3.11
CA GLU A 67 -3.31 8.91 -1.95
C GLU A 67 -2.36 8.29 -0.93
N GLY A 68 -1.20 8.92 -0.75
CA GLY A 68 -0.17 8.42 0.14
C GLY A 68 -0.74 8.40 1.54
N VAL A 69 -0.52 7.30 2.25
CA VAL A 69 -0.92 7.24 3.66
C VAL A 69 0.10 8.07 4.44
N ASP A 70 -0.37 9.09 5.15
CA ASP A 70 0.46 9.82 6.11
C ASP A 70 0.98 8.82 7.16
N CYS A 71 2.30 8.70 7.23
CA CYS A 71 2.97 7.70 8.05
C CYS A 71 4.04 8.32 8.96
N ILE A 72 3.91 9.60 9.32
CA ILE A 72 4.88 10.30 10.17
C ILE A 72 5.04 9.66 11.54
N ASP A 73 3.96 9.11 12.11
CA ASP A 73 4.00 8.42 13.41
C ASP A 73 4.78 7.11 13.35
N LEU A 74 4.63 6.34 12.27
CA LEU A 74 5.39 5.11 12.03
C LEU A 74 6.87 5.43 11.82
N LEU A 75 7.16 6.46 11.03
CA LEU A 75 8.51 6.98 10.84
C LEU A 75 9.16 7.37 12.16
N SER A 76 8.41 8.05 13.02
CA SER A 76 8.92 8.51 14.30
C SER A 76 9.32 7.34 15.21
N GLN A 77 8.50 6.29 15.26
CA GLN A 77 8.78 5.09 16.05
C GLN A 77 10.01 4.33 15.56
N GLU A 78 10.16 4.16 14.23
CA GLU A 78 11.30 3.47 13.64
C GLU A 78 12.61 4.24 13.84
N ILE A 79 12.60 5.58 13.69
CA ILE A 79 13.75 6.44 13.99
C ILE A 79 14.15 6.30 15.47
N GLU A 80 13.19 6.40 16.38
CA GLU A 80 13.46 6.29 17.81
C GLU A 80 14.03 4.90 18.17
N HIS A 81 13.48 3.84 17.58
CA HIS A 81 13.97 2.48 17.75
C HIS A 81 15.42 2.34 17.25
N ALA A 82 15.72 2.83 16.04
CA ALA A 82 17.07 2.79 15.46
C ALA A 82 18.10 3.55 16.32
N LEU A 83 17.73 4.73 16.84
CA LEU A 83 18.58 5.53 17.72
C LEU A 83 18.82 4.85 19.07
N LYS A 84 17.79 4.25 19.68
CA LYS A 84 17.93 3.47 20.92
C LYS A 84 18.81 2.25 20.71
N GLN A 85 18.66 1.54 19.61
CA GLN A 85 19.52 0.40 19.29
C GLN A 85 20.97 0.83 19.11
N CYS A 86 21.22 1.93 18.38
CA CYS A 86 22.56 2.49 18.23
C CYS A 86 23.17 2.90 19.58
N ASN A 87 22.35 3.47 20.47
CA ASN A 87 22.78 3.85 21.81
C ASN A 87 23.33 2.64 22.59
N VAL A 88 22.55 1.56 22.66
CA VAL A 88 22.92 0.34 23.41
C VAL A 88 24.09 -0.41 22.78
N GLU A 89 24.11 -0.54 21.45
CA GLU A 89 25.11 -1.36 20.78
C GLU A 89 26.47 -0.66 20.62
N LYS A 90 26.45 0.65 20.34
CA LYS A 90 27.65 1.40 19.92
C LYS A 90 28.05 2.50 20.89
N LEU A 91 27.10 3.28 21.42
CA LEU A 91 27.40 4.49 22.21
C LEU A 91 27.63 4.22 23.70
N GLN A 92 27.06 3.14 24.25
CA GLN A 92 27.30 2.73 25.63
C GLN A 92 28.63 1.96 25.82
N LYS A 93 29.24 1.48 24.73
CA LYS A 93 30.43 0.61 24.77
C LYS A 93 31.64 1.30 24.14
N LEU A 94 32.03 2.45 24.69
CA LEU A 94 33.08 3.29 24.12
C LEU A 94 34.41 3.16 24.90
N PRO A 95 35.35 2.32 24.44
CA PRO A 95 36.65 2.19 25.11
C PRO A 95 37.47 3.49 25.08
N GLN A 96 37.19 4.39 24.14
CA GLN A 96 37.91 5.66 23.98
C GLN A 96 37.55 6.71 25.05
N LEU A 97 36.44 6.54 25.76
CA LEU A 97 36.02 7.41 26.86
C LEU A 97 36.40 6.83 28.23
N SER A 98 37.43 5.99 28.30
CA SER A 98 37.92 5.39 29.54
C SER A 98 36.84 4.65 30.35
N GLY A 99 35.92 3.97 29.65
CA GLY A 99 34.77 3.29 30.27
C GLY A 99 33.52 4.16 30.45
N GLY A 100 33.53 5.38 29.94
CA GLY A 100 32.35 6.23 29.82
C GLY A 100 31.35 5.75 28.77
N SER A 101 30.13 6.25 28.88
CA SER A 101 29.02 5.95 27.98
C SER A 101 28.39 7.24 27.45
N ILE A 102 27.74 7.18 26.29
CA ILE A 102 26.88 8.25 25.82
C ILE A 102 25.43 7.75 25.88
N LEU A 103 24.53 8.60 26.35
CA LEU A 103 23.09 8.38 26.34
C LEU A 103 22.43 9.38 25.41
N LEU A 104 21.43 8.91 24.66
CA LEU A 104 20.56 9.75 23.82
C LEU A 104 19.18 9.86 24.49
N ASP A 105 18.59 11.05 24.51
CA ASP A 105 17.30 11.35 25.14
C ASP A 105 16.53 12.46 24.39
N SER A 106 15.30 12.78 24.80
CA SER A 106 14.51 13.92 24.29
C SER A 106 14.32 13.95 22.77
N PHE A 107 13.92 12.83 22.17
CA PHE A 107 13.71 12.74 20.72
C PHE A 107 12.54 13.63 20.26
N GLY A 108 12.83 14.55 19.34
CA GLY A 108 11.86 15.37 18.62
C GLY A 108 11.98 15.11 17.12
N ILE A 109 10.86 14.77 16.48
CA ILE A 109 10.79 14.48 15.05
C ILE A 109 9.71 15.37 14.45
N SER A 110 10.04 16.07 13.37
CA SER A 110 9.12 16.99 12.69
C SER A 110 9.30 16.89 11.18
N GLY A 111 8.22 17.04 10.42
CA GLY A 111 8.25 16.97 8.96
C GLY A 111 7.07 16.22 8.40
N GLU A 112 7.27 15.62 7.22
CA GLU A 112 6.23 14.90 6.49
C GLU A 112 6.75 13.54 6.01
N ALA A 113 5.85 12.54 6.03
CA ALA A 113 6.13 11.21 5.53
C ALA A 113 4.88 10.63 4.87
N THR A 114 5.02 10.21 3.63
CA THR A 114 3.97 9.60 2.84
C THR A 114 4.45 8.26 2.32
N ALA A 115 3.69 7.20 2.63
CA ALA A 115 3.97 5.87 2.12
C ALA A 115 2.97 5.48 1.04
N THR A 116 3.51 4.92 -0.05
CA THR A 116 2.76 4.21 -1.08
C THR A 116 3.06 2.70 -0.96
N ARG A 117 2.40 1.87 -1.77
CA ARG A 117 2.70 0.42 -1.81
C ARG A 117 4.13 0.11 -2.26
N ALA A 118 4.75 0.99 -3.02
CA ALA A 118 6.05 0.74 -3.66
C ALA A 118 7.18 1.57 -3.02
N GLU A 119 6.87 2.77 -2.55
CA GLU A 119 7.87 3.74 -2.11
C GLU A 119 7.39 4.52 -0.88
N CYS A 120 8.33 4.84 0.01
CA CYS A 120 8.14 5.78 1.10
C CYS A 120 8.91 7.05 0.78
N GLN A 121 8.21 8.18 0.77
CA GLN A 121 8.80 9.49 0.62
C GLN A 121 8.68 10.21 1.95
N TYR A 122 9.78 10.74 2.47
CA TYR A 122 9.77 11.52 3.68
C TYR A 122 10.82 12.62 3.64
N LYS A 123 10.53 13.69 4.37
CA LYS A 123 11.44 14.78 4.65
C LYS A 123 11.23 15.19 6.10
N VAL A 124 12.13 14.74 6.97
CA VAL A 124 12.02 14.97 8.41
C VAL A 124 13.28 15.60 8.99
N SER A 125 13.08 16.42 10.01
CA SER A 125 14.14 16.94 10.87
C SER A 125 14.05 16.25 12.23
N ILE A 126 15.20 15.83 12.74
CA ILE A 126 15.32 15.09 14.00
C ILE A 126 16.18 15.92 14.96
N SER A 127 15.70 16.10 16.18
CA SER A 127 16.45 16.67 17.30
C SER A 127 16.47 15.70 18.47
N PHE A 128 17.58 15.60 19.19
CA PHE A 128 17.65 14.85 20.46
C PHE A 128 18.79 15.37 21.32
N ASP A 129 18.71 15.14 22.62
CA ASP A 129 19.76 15.46 23.57
C ASP A 129 20.73 14.29 23.71
N TRP A 130 21.98 14.58 24.06
CA TRP A 130 22.97 13.58 24.42
C TRP A 130 23.66 13.94 25.73
N ALA A 131 24.01 12.92 26.51
CA ALA A 131 24.77 13.03 27.74
C ALA A 131 25.95 12.05 27.73
N ALA A 132 27.17 12.54 27.94
CA ALA A 132 28.32 11.70 28.23
C ALA A 132 28.40 11.45 29.73
N LEU A 133 28.47 10.18 30.13
CA LEU A 133 28.62 9.73 31.51
C LEU A 133 29.98 9.06 31.70
N ASP A 134 30.55 9.21 32.90
CA ASP A 134 31.72 8.45 33.32
C ASP A 134 31.37 7.00 33.70
N ALA A 135 32.37 6.23 34.11
CA ALA A 135 32.20 4.81 34.46
C ALA A 135 31.32 4.57 35.71
N VAL A 136 31.05 5.59 36.52
CA VAL A 136 30.16 5.51 37.70
C VAL A 136 28.80 6.18 37.46
N GLY A 137 28.54 6.67 36.24
CA GLY A 137 27.30 7.34 35.85
C GLY A 137 27.28 8.85 36.14
N GLY A 138 28.42 9.45 36.50
CA GLY A 138 28.58 10.89 36.66
C GLY A 138 28.55 11.61 35.31
N GLN A 139 27.82 12.71 35.22
CA GLN A 139 27.67 13.48 33.98
C GLN A 139 28.95 14.27 33.65
N LEU A 140 29.55 13.96 32.50
CA LEU A 140 30.75 14.62 31.98
C LEU A 140 30.42 15.78 31.03
N ALA A 141 29.42 15.60 30.17
CA ALA A 141 28.99 16.59 29.19
C ALA A 141 27.53 16.35 28.78
N THR A 142 26.87 17.40 28.33
CA THR A 142 25.58 17.34 27.63
C THR A 142 25.58 18.24 26.42
N GLY A 143 24.71 17.93 25.47
CA GLY A 143 24.45 18.79 24.33
C GLY A 143 23.27 18.32 23.50
N GLY A 144 22.96 19.07 22.45
CA GLY A 144 21.95 18.71 21.47
C GLY A 144 22.56 18.08 20.22
N CYS A 145 21.78 17.27 19.53
CA CYS A 145 22.04 16.84 18.17
C CYS A 145 20.86 17.27 17.28
N PHE A 146 21.18 17.71 16.07
CA PHE A 146 20.19 18.08 15.07
C PHE A 146 20.54 17.46 13.72
N ILE A 147 19.55 16.89 13.06
CA ILE A 147 19.64 16.29 11.73
C ILE A 147 18.61 17.00 10.85
N ALA A 148 19.10 17.80 9.91
CA ALA A 148 18.26 18.50 8.97
C ALA A 148 17.91 17.60 7.78
N ASP A 149 16.67 17.67 7.32
CA ASP A 149 16.23 17.14 6.03
C ASP A 149 16.67 15.68 5.77
N LEU A 150 16.41 14.79 6.73
CA LEU A 150 16.56 13.35 6.51
C LEU A 150 15.60 12.93 5.39
N THR A 151 16.17 12.35 4.32
CA THR A 151 15.44 11.84 3.16
C THR A 151 15.89 10.41 2.85
N PRO A 152 15.12 9.63 2.09
CA PRO A 152 15.45 8.25 1.69
C PRO A 152 16.85 8.01 1.13
N HIS A 153 17.40 8.99 0.42
CA HIS A 153 18.61 8.84 -0.38
C HIS A 153 19.78 9.71 0.11
N ALA A 154 19.56 10.57 1.09
CA ALA A 154 20.61 11.43 1.63
C ALA A 154 21.32 10.76 2.79
N VAL A 155 22.64 10.97 2.87
CA VAL A 155 23.40 10.66 4.07
C VAL A 155 23.05 11.70 5.13
N PRO A 156 22.54 11.32 6.31
CA PRO A 156 22.18 12.26 7.36
C PRO A 156 23.38 13.09 7.81
N GLN A 157 23.18 14.41 7.87
CA GLN A 157 24.15 15.33 8.44
C GLN A 157 23.78 15.58 9.91
N VAL A 158 24.62 15.08 10.81
CA VAL A 158 24.41 15.22 12.26
C VAL A 158 25.21 16.42 12.77
N ALA A 159 24.51 17.50 13.11
CA ALA A 159 25.07 18.64 13.81
C ALA A 159 25.09 18.36 15.32
N VAL A 160 26.27 18.42 15.94
CA VAL A 160 26.44 18.20 17.39
C VAL A 160 26.75 19.51 18.08
N GLU A 161 25.81 19.94 18.91
CA GLU A 161 25.90 21.11 19.77
C GLU A 161 26.26 20.70 21.20
N GLY A 162 26.77 21.66 21.97
CA GLY A 162 27.11 21.47 23.38
C GLY A 162 27.77 22.72 23.93
N ASP A 163 27.57 22.96 25.22
CA ASP A 163 28.16 24.11 25.91
C ASP A 163 29.68 23.94 26.09
N ALA A 164 30.35 25.05 26.38
CA ALA A 164 31.76 25.02 26.76
C ALA A 164 31.88 24.45 28.18
N GLY A 165 32.68 23.40 28.34
CA GLY A 165 32.79 22.69 29.61
C GLY A 165 34.23 22.52 30.11
N PRO A 166 34.41 21.85 31.25
CA PRO A 166 35.73 21.44 31.72
C PRO A 166 36.44 20.56 30.66
N PRO A 167 37.78 20.40 30.72
CA PRO A 167 38.56 19.72 29.67
C PRO A 167 38.05 18.34 29.26
N HIS A 168 37.50 17.57 30.21
CA HIS A 168 36.89 16.26 29.92
C HIS A 168 35.59 16.36 29.13
N ALA A 169 34.78 17.40 29.37
CA ALA A 169 33.57 17.66 28.61
C ALA A 169 33.90 18.02 27.14
N GLU A 170 34.94 18.83 26.93
CA GLU A 170 35.44 19.18 25.59
C GLU A 170 35.98 17.96 24.83
N ALA A 171 36.64 17.03 25.53
CA ALA A 171 37.09 15.78 24.92
C ALA A 171 35.90 14.91 24.45
N ALA A 172 34.88 14.74 25.29
CA ALA A 172 33.67 14.00 24.95
C ALA A 172 32.92 14.66 23.77
N LYS A 173 32.77 15.98 23.79
CA LYS A 173 32.17 16.77 22.71
C LYS A 173 32.93 16.64 21.39
N LYS A 174 34.27 16.71 21.43
CA LYS A 174 35.12 16.52 20.25
C LYS A 174 34.99 15.10 19.69
N TRP A 175 34.91 14.09 20.55
CA TRP A 175 34.64 12.72 20.14
C TRP A 175 33.26 12.59 19.50
N MET A 176 32.22 13.16 20.12
CA MET A 176 30.84 13.11 19.62
C MET A 176 30.72 13.77 18.23
N ARG A 177 31.38 14.92 18.02
CA ARG A 177 31.42 15.59 16.70
C ARG A 177 32.11 14.78 15.61
N LYS A 178 33.12 13.98 15.97
CA LYS A 178 33.94 13.27 14.99
C LYS A 178 33.43 11.86 14.73
N GLU A 179 33.30 11.07 15.77
CA GLU A 179 32.97 9.64 15.68
C GLU A 179 31.49 9.40 16.01
N GLY A 180 30.96 10.04 17.05
CA GLY A 180 29.56 9.87 17.45
C GLY A 180 28.57 10.24 16.34
N ALA A 181 28.78 11.39 15.69
CA ALA A 181 28.01 11.86 14.55
C ALA A 181 27.99 10.83 13.39
N LEU A 182 29.13 10.20 13.09
CA LEU A 182 29.23 9.18 12.04
C LEU A 182 28.47 7.89 12.43
N LEU A 183 28.54 7.47 13.69
CA LEU A 183 27.83 6.29 14.17
C LEU A 183 26.32 6.49 14.14
N ILE A 184 25.85 7.66 14.56
CA ILE A 184 24.43 8.05 14.50
C ILE A 184 23.97 8.13 13.04
N ALA A 185 24.76 8.78 12.18
CA ALA A 185 24.44 8.87 10.76
C ALA A 185 24.32 7.48 10.11
N ALA A 186 25.21 6.55 10.46
CA ALA A 186 25.17 5.17 9.97
C ALA A 186 24.02 4.34 10.57
N ALA A 187 23.54 4.67 11.77
CA ALA A 187 22.36 4.03 12.35
C ALA A 187 21.06 4.53 11.69
N LEU A 188 21.07 5.79 11.23
CA LEU A 188 20.00 6.40 10.46
C LEU A 188 20.22 6.25 8.95
N ASP A 189 20.76 5.10 8.53
CA ASP A 189 20.95 4.81 7.11
C ASP A 189 19.62 4.90 6.36
N GLY A 190 19.52 5.87 5.45
CA GLY A 190 18.29 6.19 4.73
C GLY A 190 17.65 4.97 4.05
N PRO A 191 18.41 4.15 3.30
CA PRO A 191 17.90 2.92 2.70
C PRO A 191 17.33 1.90 3.70
N ALA A 192 18.02 1.65 4.82
CA ALA A 192 17.55 0.72 5.85
C ALA A 192 16.26 1.22 6.53
N LEU A 193 16.20 2.51 6.87
CA LEU A 193 14.99 3.15 7.40
C LEU A 193 13.85 3.08 6.39
N CYS A 194 14.09 3.40 5.11
CA CYS A 194 13.10 3.27 4.05
C CYS A 194 12.54 1.86 3.93
N ALA A 195 13.39 0.84 4.00
CA ALA A 195 12.97 -0.55 3.94
C ALA A 195 12.09 -0.93 5.13
N ALA A 196 12.49 -0.54 6.36
CA ALA A 196 11.71 -0.76 7.57
C ALA A 196 10.34 -0.06 7.50
N LEU A 197 10.33 1.20 7.05
CA LEU A 197 9.11 2.00 6.89
C LEU A 197 8.16 1.45 5.86
N THR A 198 8.68 1.04 4.71
CA THR A 198 7.85 0.45 3.64
C THR A 198 7.22 -0.85 4.14
N ALA A 199 7.95 -1.65 4.92
CA ALA A 199 7.42 -2.85 5.54
C ALA A 199 6.35 -2.54 6.61
N ALA A 200 6.59 -1.55 7.47
CA ALA A 200 5.66 -1.12 8.52
C ALA A 200 4.39 -0.49 7.94
N ALA A 201 4.52 0.42 6.99
CA ALA A 201 3.40 1.06 6.29
C ALA A 201 2.58 0.02 5.50
N SER A 202 3.24 -0.94 4.84
CA SER A 202 2.53 -2.06 4.20
C SER A 202 1.78 -2.91 5.21
N ALA A 203 2.35 -3.17 6.39
CA ALA A 203 1.67 -3.88 7.46
C ALA A 203 0.47 -3.10 8.02
N ALA A 204 0.58 -1.78 8.16
CA ALA A 204 -0.48 -0.88 8.62
C ALA A 204 -1.57 -0.62 7.56
N ALA A 205 -1.24 -0.67 6.28
CA ALA A 205 -2.20 -0.51 5.18
C ALA A 205 -3.06 -1.77 4.96
N LYS A 206 -2.54 -2.96 5.29
CA LYS A 206 -3.29 -4.23 5.20
C LYS A 206 -4.66 -4.19 5.90
N PRO A 207 -4.80 -3.74 7.16
CA PRO A 207 -6.11 -3.66 7.82
C PRO A 207 -7.05 -2.62 7.19
N LEU A 208 -6.54 -1.49 6.71
CA LEU A 208 -7.36 -0.46 6.04
C LEU A 208 -7.93 -0.97 4.70
N LEU A 209 -7.09 -1.61 3.88
CA LEU A 209 -7.51 -2.28 2.65
C LEU A 209 -8.54 -3.37 2.93
N LYS A 210 -8.37 -4.14 4.01
CA LYS A 210 -9.38 -5.14 4.42
C LYS A 210 -10.71 -4.50 4.79
N ALA A 211 -10.70 -3.37 5.50
CA ALA A 211 -11.93 -2.69 5.88
C ALA A 211 -12.68 -2.16 4.66
N GLU A 212 -11.96 -1.51 3.73
CA GLU A 212 -12.53 -1.00 2.48
C GLU A 212 -13.09 -2.13 1.59
N VAL A 213 -12.35 -3.24 1.45
CA VAL A 213 -12.80 -4.41 0.69
C VAL A 213 -14.03 -5.07 1.33
N ASN A 214 -14.09 -5.13 2.66
CA ASN A 214 -15.26 -5.65 3.36
C ASN A 214 -16.49 -4.75 3.18
N GLU A 215 -16.31 -3.43 3.25
CA GLU A 215 -17.40 -2.47 3.01
C GLU A 215 -17.90 -2.53 1.57
N TRP A 216 -16.98 -2.58 0.59
CA TRP A 216 -17.30 -2.80 -0.81
C TRP A 216 -18.09 -4.10 -0.99
N ALA A 217 -17.65 -5.21 -0.39
CA ALA A 217 -18.31 -6.50 -0.51
C ALA A 217 -19.76 -6.47 0.02
N ARG A 218 -19.96 -5.84 1.19
CA ARG A 218 -21.30 -5.65 1.76
C ARG A 218 -22.19 -4.80 0.85
N SER A 219 -21.67 -3.69 0.35
CA SER A 219 -22.40 -2.79 -0.57
C SER A 219 -22.75 -3.48 -1.89
N TRP A 220 -21.79 -4.20 -2.49
CA TRP A 220 -21.97 -4.93 -3.73
C TRP A 220 -23.05 -6.01 -3.60
N LEU A 221 -22.95 -6.87 -2.57
CA LEU A 221 -23.93 -7.94 -2.34
C LEU A 221 -25.30 -7.38 -1.97
N GLY A 222 -25.35 -6.37 -1.10
CA GLY A 222 -26.58 -5.67 -0.73
C GLY A 222 -27.31 -5.05 -1.92
N THR A 223 -26.55 -4.62 -2.95
CA THR A 223 -27.12 -4.07 -4.18
C THR A 223 -27.53 -5.16 -5.18
N LYS A 224 -26.70 -6.20 -5.36
CA LYS A 224 -26.90 -7.19 -6.43
C LYS A 224 -27.91 -8.27 -6.09
N LEU A 225 -28.03 -8.68 -4.81
CA LEU A 225 -28.97 -9.74 -4.41
C LEU A 225 -30.44 -9.34 -4.63
N PRO A 226 -30.92 -8.15 -4.24
CA PRO A 226 -32.30 -7.76 -4.50
C PRO A 226 -32.64 -7.59 -5.99
N GLN A 227 -31.61 -7.37 -6.84
CA GLN A 227 -31.76 -7.29 -8.29
C GLN A 227 -31.86 -8.68 -8.95
N LEU A 228 -31.54 -9.76 -8.22
CA LEU A 228 -31.60 -11.11 -8.75
C LEU A 228 -33.07 -11.56 -8.85
N SER A 229 -33.61 -11.55 -10.07
CA SER A 229 -34.94 -12.09 -10.35
C SER A 229 -34.82 -13.52 -10.90
N VAL A 230 -35.32 -14.48 -10.14
CA VAL A 230 -35.34 -15.90 -10.55
C VAL A 230 -36.73 -16.26 -11.04
N ARG A 231 -36.83 -16.70 -12.31
CA ARG A 231 -38.09 -17.22 -12.86
C ARG A 231 -38.19 -18.72 -12.60
N LEU A 232 -39.11 -19.10 -11.74
CA LEU A 232 -39.46 -20.50 -11.49
C LEU A 232 -40.39 -21.03 -12.59
N PHE A 233 -40.69 -22.33 -12.53
CA PHE A 233 -41.68 -22.95 -13.40
C PHE A 233 -43.05 -22.26 -13.23
N GLY A 234 -43.76 -22.06 -14.34
CA GLY A 234 -45.03 -21.33 -14.34
C GLY A 234 -44.90 -19.80 -14.35
N GLY A 235 -43.69 -19.26 -14.48
CA GLY A 235 -43.45 -17.81 -14.60
C GLY A 235 -43.41 -17.05 -13.27
N THR A 236 -43.53 -17.76 -12.14
CA THR A 236 -43.40 -17.19 -10.79
C THR A 236 -42.02 -16.57 -10.61
N ALA A 237 -42.00 -15.27 -10.32
CA ALA A 237 -40.77 -14.56 -9.98
C ALA A 237 -40.49 -14.71 -8.48
N VAL A 238 -39.22 -14.97 -8.16
CA VAL A 238 -38.70 -14.91 -6.79
C VAL A 238 -37.81 -13.69 -6.65
N VAL A 239 -37.98 -12.97 -5.54
CA VAL A 239 -37.17 -11.83 -5.14
C VAL A 239 -36.47 -12.18 -3.83
N LEU A 240 -35.20 -11.79 -3.73
CA LEU A 240 -34.41 -11.86 -2.50
C LEU A 240 -34.49 -10.52 -1.78
N SER A 241 -34.66 -10.54 -0.46
CA SER A 241 -34.78 -9.34 0.36
C SER A 241 -33.96 -9.46 1.64
N GLU A 242 -33.63 -8.30 2.21
CA GLU A 242 -32.94 -8.18 3.51
C GLU A 242 -31.61 -8.98 3.59
N PRO A 243 -30.67 -8.76 2.65
CA PRO A 243 -29.39 -9.45 2.72
C PRO A 243 -28.56 -8.97 3.92
N ILE A 244 -28.20 -9.91 4.79
CA ILE A 244 -27.28 -9.72 5.90
C ILE A 244 -25.97 -10.39 5.51
N VAL A 245 -24.93 -9.59 5.33
CA VAL A 245 -23.58 -10.07 4.99
C VAL A 245 -22.71 -10.03 6.24
N SER A 246 -22.26 -11.19 6.68
CA SER A 246 -21.37 -11.39 7.83
C SER A 246 -20.05 -12.04 7.40
N GLY A 247 -19.03 -11.99 8.27
CA GLY A 247 -17.69 -12.48 7.97
C GLY A 247 -16.76 -11.43 7.35
N GLU A 248 -15.61 -11.90 6.87
CA GLU A 248 -14.54 -11.09 6.28
C GLU A 248 -14.05 -11.72 4.98
N VAL A 249 -13.89 -10.91 3.94
CA VAL A 249 -13.38 -11.36 2.65
C VAL A 249 -12.02 -12.08 2.80
N PRO A 250 -11.83 -13.27 2.18
CA PRO A 250 -12.72 -13.90 1.19
C PRO A 250 -13.85 -14.77 1.75
N CYS A 251 -13.90 -14.96 3.08
CA CYS A 251 -14.85 -15.83 3.76
C CYS A 251 -16.06 -15.06 4.29
N ILE A 252 -17.13 -15.04 3.50
CA ILE A 252 -18.38 -14.35 3.85
C ILE A 252 -19.54 -15.33 4.01
N THR A 253 -20.46 -14.98 4.88
CA THR A 253 -21.76 -15.62 5.06
C THR A 253 -22.85 -14.63 4.72
N LEU A 254 -23.82 -15.07 3.94
CA LEU A 254 -24.96 -14.31 3.50
C LEU A 254 -26.23 -14.98 4.01
N ASP A 255 -27.05 -14.23 4.73
CA ASP A 255 -28.39 -14.64 5.11
C ASP A 255 -29.40 -13.68 4.48
N CYS A 256 -30.43 -14.21 3.84
CA CYS A 256 -31.50 -13.37 3.27
C CYS A 256 -32.84 -14.11 3.22
N SER A 257 -33.91 -13.33 3.11
CA SER A 257 -35.26 -13.85 2.88
C SER A 257 -35.54 -13.96 1.39
N TRP A 258 -36.35 -14.94 0.98
CA TRP A 258 -36.85 -15.04 -0.39
C TRP A 258 -38.39 -15.06 -0.39
N ARG A 259 -38.99 -14.39 -1.38
CA ARG A 259 -40.44 -14.35 -1.58
C ARG A 259 -40.79 -14.71 -3.01
N ALA A 260 -41.69 -15.67 -3.18
CA ALA A 260 -42.28 -16.08 -4.45
C ALA A 260 -43.73 -15.59 -4.52
N SER A 261 -44.05 -14.78 -5.52
CA SER A 261 -45.41 -14.27 -5.71
C SER A 261 -46.21 -15.12 -6.68
N MET A 262 -47.28 -15.74 -6.18
CA MET A 262 -48.20 -16.56 -6.97
C MET A 262 -49.62 -15.99 -6.93
N PRO A 263 -50.48 -16.33 -7.92
CA PRO A 263 -51.88 -15.94 -7.88
C PRO A 263 -52.57 -16.41 -6.59
N GLY A 264 -52.96 -15.45 -5.74
CA GLY A 264 -53.71 -15.71 -4.50
C GLY A 264 -52.88 -16.09 -3.27
N LYS A 265 -51.56 -16.27 -3.36
CA LYS A 265 -50.71 -16.54 -2.19
C LYS A 265 -49.23 -16.24 -2.46
N ASP A 266 -48.61 -15.47 -1.56
CA ASP A 266 -47.15 -15.37 -1.49
C ASP A 266 -46.58 -16.51 -0.63
N VAL A 267 -45.44 -17.06 -1.04
CA VAL A 267 -44.68 -18.04 -0.27
C VAL A 267 -43.32 -17.43 0.06
N GLU A 268 -42.94 -17.50 1.32
CA GLU A 268 -41.69 -16.96 1.83
C GLU A 268 -40.83 -18.06 2.46
N GLY A 269 -39.52 -17.83 2.49
CA GLY A 269 -38.57 -18.66 3.20
C GLY A 269 -37.24 -17.94 3.41
N SER A 270 -36.26 -18.67 3.91
CA SER A 270 -34.91 -18.14 4.13
C SER A 270 -33.88 -18.83 3.22
N LEU A 271 -32.79 -18.13 2.96
CA LEU A 271 -31.62 -18.62 2.24
C LEU A 271 -30.37 -18.22 3.02
N THR A 272 -29.50 -19.21 3.23
CA THR A 272 -28.16 -19.02 3.80
C THR A 272 -27.15 -19.46 2.76
N ALA A 273 -26.14 -18.63 2.52
CA ALA A 273 -25.06 -18.92 1.61
C ALA A 273 -23.71 -18.60 2.25
N THR A 274 -22.70 -19.40 1.96
CA THR A 274 -21.31 -19.15 2.35
C THR A 274 -20.44 -19.12 1.11
N PHE A 275 -19.45 -18.24 1.10
CA PHE A 275 -18.45 -18.16 0.05
C PHE A 275 -17.07 -18.06 0.70
N ASP A 276 -16.18 -18.99 0.35
CA ASP A 276 -14.83 -19.13 0.90
C ASP A 276 -13.73 -18.56 -0.01
N GLY A 277 -14.12 -17.81 -1.04
CA GLY A 277 -13.22 -17.33 -2.10
C GLY A 277 -13.14 -18.25 -3.32
N THR A 278 -13.61 -19.50 -3.21
CA THR A 278 -13.50 -20.49 -4.30
C THR A 278 -14.83 -21.12 -4.66
N ARG A 279 -15.64 -21.53 -3.69
CA ARG A 279 -16.87 -22.30 -3.91
C ARG A 279 -18.01 -21.79 -3.04
N PRO A 280 -19.14 -21.38 -3.65
CA PRO A 280 -20.32 -21.02 -2.89
C PRO A 280 -21.10 -22.26 -2.43
N THR A 281 -21.45 -22.31 -1.15
CA THR A 281 -22.44 -23.24 -0.61
C THR A 281 -23.72 -22.46 -0.35
N VAL A 282 -24.86 -22.98 -0.77
CA VAL A 282 -26.15 -22.26 -0.69
C VAL A 282 -27.23 -23.23 -0.27
N GLU A 283 -27.96 -22.89 0.79
CA GLU A 283 -29.05 -23.67 1.36
C GLU A 283 -30.31 -22.81 1.44
N ALA A 284 -31.45 -23.39 1.02
CA ALA A 284 -32.74 -22.71 1.06
C ALA A 284 -33.74 -23.50 1.92
N SER A 285 -34.45 -22.78 2.78
CA SER A 285 -35.48 -23.28 3.68
C SER A 285 -36.81 -22.55 3.45
N GLY A 286 -37.92 -23.18 3.82
CA GLY A 286 -39.27 -22.62 3.68
C GLY A 286 -40.36 -23.70 3.77
N PRO A 287 -41.64 -23.34 3.59
CA PRO A 287 -42.74 -24.29 3.58
C PRO A 287 -42.55 -25.37 2.50
N PRO A 288 -42.83 -26.66 2.80
CA PRO A 288 -42.68 -27.73 1.83
C PRO A 288 -43.66 -27.54 0.66
N GLY A 289 -43.20 -27.79 -0.57
CA GLY A 289 -44.03 -27.68 -1.76
C GLY A 289 -43.23 -27.47 -3.05
N GLN A 290 -43.94 -27.38 -4.17
CA GLN A 290 -43.34 -27.23 -5.50
C GLN A 290 -42.49 -25.95 -5.63
N VAL A 291 -42.88 -24.86 -4.96
CA VAL A 291 -42.16 -23.58 -4.98
C VAL A 291 -40.76 -23.72 -4.36
N LEU A 292 -40.66 -24.30 -3.15
CA LEU A 292 -39.38 -24.53 -2.49
C LEU A 292 -38.50 -25.48 -3.33
N THR A 293 -39.06 -26.55 -3.88
CA THR A 293 -38.32 -27.48 -4.75
C THR A 293 -37.79 -26.78 -6.01
N ALA A 294 -38.61 -25.96 -6.66
CA ALA A 294 -38.20 -25.19 -7.83
C ALA A 294 -37.13 -24.14 -7.49
N PHE A 295 -37.27 -23.46 -6.35
CA PHE A 295 -36.29 -22.49 -5.87
C PHE A 295 -34.96 -23.15 -5.48
N ARG A 296 -34.99 -24.34 -4.87
CA ARG A 296 -33.79 -25.14 -4.59
C ARG A 296 -33.03 -25.58 -5.84
N GLN A 297 -33.74 -25.76 -6.95
CA GLN A 297 -33.10 -26.10 -8.23
C GLN A 297 -32.55 -24.87 -8.93
N LYS A 298 -33.40 -23.85 -9.19
CA LYS A 298 -33.02 -22.70 -10.02
C LYS A 298 -32.52 -21.49 -9.24
N GLY A 299 -33.11 -21.21 -8.08
CA GLY A 299 -32.76 -20.07 -7.26
C GLY A 299 -31.40 -20.22 -6.60
N VAL A 300 -31.15 -21.40 -6.03
CA VAL A 300 -29.85 -21.76 -5.44
C VAL A 300 -28.72 -21.67 -6.48
N GLU A 301 -28.94 -22.17 -7.70
CA GLU A 301 -27.96 -22.07 -8.79
C GLU A 301 -27.69 -20.60 -9.19
N ALA A 302 -28.73 -19.79 -9.33
CA ALA A 302 -28.58 -18.36 -9.65
C ALA A 302 -27.81 -17.59 -8.55
N VAL A 303 -28.02 -17.92 -7.27
CA VAL A 303 -27.26 -17.32 -6.16
C VAL A 303 -25.80 -17.78 -6.18
N LYS A 304 -25.52 -19.05 -6.49
CA LYS A 304 -24.15 -19.55 -6.67
C LYS A 304 -23.43 -18.81 -7.79
N ASP A 305 -24.08 -18.63 -8.94
CA ASP A 305 -23.52 -17.88 -10.07
C ASP A 305 -23.21 -16.43 -9.70
N LEU A 306 -24.10 -15.79 -8.92
CA LEU A 306 -23.87 -14.44 -8.43
C LEU A 306 -22.63 -14.37 -7.52
N LEU A 307 -22.49 -15.31 -6.59
CA LEU A 307 -21.34 -15.38 -5.68
C LEU A 307 -20.03 -15.71 -6.42
N LEU A 308 -20.07 -16.52 -7.48
CA LEU A 308 -18.91 -16.73 -8.35
C LEU A 308 -18.49 -15.45 -9.07
N ARG A 309 -19.45 -14.68 -9.59
CA ARG A 309 -19.16 -13.35 -10.19
C ARG A 309 -18.59 -12.37 -9.16
N PHE A 310 -19.12 -12.37 -7.95
CA PHE A 310 -18.55 -11.62 -6.83
C PHE A 310 -17.08 -11.99 -6.62
N GLY A 311 -16.75 -13.29 -6.59
CA GLY A 311 -15.36 -13.76 -6.49
C GLY A 311 -14.46 -13.29 -7.63
N GLU A 312 -14.95 -13.29 -8.87
CA GLU A 312 -14.20 -12.79 -10.02
C GLU A 312 -14.00 -11.26 -10.00
N GLU A 313 -14.99 -10.50 -9.54
CA GLU A 313 -14.85 -9.04 -9.36
C GLU A 313 -13.92 -8.70 -8.20
N LEU A 314 -13.96 -9.49 -7.12
CA LEU A 314 -13.06 -9.34 -5.99
C LEU A 314 -11.59 -9.53 -6.42
N LYS A 315 -11.30 -10.53 -7.28
CA LYS A 315 -9.93 -10.76 -7.80
C LYS A 315 -9.41 -9.62 -8.69
N ARG A 316 -10.30 -8.78 -9.23
CA ARG A 316 -9.91 -7.64 -10.08
C ARG A 316 -9.57 -6.38 -9.28
N ARG A 317 -9.88 -6.36 -7.98
CA ARG A 317 -9.52 -5.29 -7.05
C ARG A 317 -8.20 -5.60 -6.36
#